data_AF-K1S982-F1
#
_entry.id   AF-K1S982-F1
#
_cell.length_a   1.000
_cell.length_b   1.000
_cell.length_c   1.000
_cell.angle_alpha   90.00
_cell.angle_beta   90.00
_cell.angle_gamma   90.00
#
_symmetry.space_group_name_H-M   'P 1'
#
loop_
_entity.id
_entity.type
_entity.pdbx_description
1 polymer ?
#
loop_
_entity_poly.entity_id
_entity_poly.type
_entity_poly.pdbx_seq_one_letter_code
_entity_poly.pdbx_strand_id
1 'polypeptide(L)'
;PILAIFGGTDFSNLYVKLGSGDTAPVLMYGNFITAVINFLITAFVIFCLVKFINKLGDTLHHREEAPAVPTTKKCPFCKSEIAIDATRCPHCTSQLDK
;
A
#
# COMPACT_ATOMS: atom_id res chain seq x y z
N PRO A 1 16.85 -10.51 -21.19
CA PRO A 1 17.90 -11.27 -20.47
C PRO A 1 17.59 -11.61 -18.98
N ILE A 2 16.48 -11.13 -18.39
CA ILE A 2 16.06 -11.54 -17.03
C ILE A 2 14.89 -12.56 -17.10
N LEU A 3 14.02 -12.43 -18.11
CA LEU A 3 12.94 -13.39 -18.41
C LEU A 3 13.41 -14.75 -18.96
N ALA A 4 14.64 -14.86 -19.48
CA ALA A 4 15.14 -16.09 -20.12
C ALA A 4 15.70 -17.12 -19.12
N ILE A 5 16.00 -16.73 -17.88
CA ILE A 5 16.69 -17.58 -16.89
C ILE A 5 15.71 -18.27 -15.93
N PHE A 6 14.47 -17.75 -15.79
CA PHE A 6 13.46 -18.30 -14.87
C PHE A 6 12.24 -18.96 -15.53
N GLY A 7 12.13 -18.94 -16.85
CA GLY A 7 10.90 -19.42 -17.48
C GLY A 7 10.95 -19.33 -18.99
N GLY A 8 11.80 -20.15 -19.60
CA GLY A 8 11.58 -20.57 -20.98
C GLY A 8 10.32 -21.44 -21.04
N THR A 9 9.14 -20.84 -20.87
CA THR A 9 7.88 -21.54 -21.11
C THR A 9 7.35 -21.13 -22.47
N ASP A 10 7.94 -21.71 -23.51
CA ASP A 10 7.45 -21.55 -24.87
C ASP A 10 6.21 -22.42 -25.06
N PHE A 11 5.09 -21.98 -24.47
CA PHE A 11 3.78 -22.61 -24.67
C PHE A 11 3.19 -22.28 -26.04
N SER A 12 3.86 -21.44 -26.84
CA SER A 12 3.40 -21.01 -28.18
C SER A 12 3.17 -22.18 -29.15
N ASN A 13 3.83 -23.32 -28.92
CA ASN A 13 3.69 -24.52 -29.73
C ASN A 13 2.69 -25.55 -29.19
N LEU A 14 1.90 -25.21 -28.16
CA LEU A 14 0.81 -26.07 -27.71
C LEU A 14 -0.43 -25.81 -28.58
N TYR A 15 -0.58 -26.65 -29.61
CA TYR A 15 -1.71 -26.64 -30.52
C TYR A 15 -2.41 -27.99 -30.51
N VAL A 16 -3.73 -27.98 -30.47
CA VAL A 16 -4.55 -29.18 -30.66
C VAL A 16 -5.13 -29.09 -32.06
N LYS A 17 -4.77 -30.04 -32.92
CA LYS A 17 -5.41 -30.21 -34.23
C LYS A 17 -6.74 -30.91 -34.01
N LEU A 18 -7.85 -30.23 -34.26
CA LEU A 18 -9.16 -30.89 -34.27
C LEU A 18 -9.37 -31.54 -35.65
N GLY A 19 -8.88 -32.78 -35.80
CA GLY A 19 -9.14 -33.63 -36.98
C GLY A 19 -7.90 -34.19 -37.67
N SER A 20 -8.10 -35.23 -38.48
CA SER A 20 -7.06 -35.89 -39.29
C SER A 20 -7.24 -35.53 -40.77
N GLY A 21 -6.49 -34.54 -41.24
CA GLY A 21 -6.43 -34.10 -42.64
C GLY A 21 -5.63 -32.80 -42.78
N ASP A 22 -5.04 -32.56 -43.95
CA ASP A 22 -4.15 -31.40 -44.23
C ASP A 22 -4.83 -30.02 -44.11
N THR A 23 -6.15 -29.98 -43.90
CA THR A 23 -6.98 -28.79 -43.69
C THR A 23 -7.67 -28.74 -42.32
N ALA A 24 -7.14 -29.43 -41.30
CA ALA A 24 -7.69 -29.38 -39.95
C ALA A 24 -7.42 -28.02 -39.27
N PRO A 25 -8.43 -27.36 -38.65
CA PRO A 25 -8.24 -26.12 -37.92
C PRO A 25 -7.35 -26.36 -36.68
N VAL A 26 -6.27 -25.58 -36.61
CA VAL A 26 -5.29 -25.65 -35.54
C VAL A 26 -5.63 -24.58 -34.51
N LEU A 27 -6.11 -24.99 -33.33
CA LEU A 27 -6.34 -24.06 -32.23
C LEU A 27 -5.03 -23.86 -31.46
N MET A 28 -4.43 -22.67 -31.62
CA MET A 28 -3.23 -22.24 -30.90
C MET A 28 -3.59 -21.55 -29.59
N TYR A 29 -3.97 -22.32 -28.59
CA TYR A 29 -4.31 -21.81 -27.26
C TYR A 29 -3.08 -21.47 -26.40
N GLY A 30 -1.89 -21.87 -26.86
CA GLY A 30 -0.61 -21.54 -26.22
C GLY A 30 -0.40 -20.06 -25.93
N ASN A 31 -0.65 -19.19 -26.92
CA ASN A 31 -0.46 -17.75 -26.78
C ASN A 31 -1.45 -17.12 -25.78
N PHE A 32 -2.68 -17.63 -25.74
CA PHE A 32 -3.69 -17.16 -24.78
C PHE A 32 -3.28 -17.49 -23.34
N ILE A 33 -2.80 -18.71 -23.09
CA ILE A 33 -2.32 -19.13 -21.77
C ILE A 33 -1.11 -18.28 -21.35
N THR A 34 -0.16 -18.05 -22.25
CA THR A 34 0.99 -17.17 -21.99
C THR A 34 0.55 -15.75 -21.61
N ALA A 35 -0.41 -15.17 -22.33
CA ALA A 35 -0.96 -13.86 -22.00
C ALA A 35 -1.64 -13.83 -20.62
N VAL A 36 -2.42 -14.86 -20.29
CA VAL A 36 -3.06 -14.99 -18.96
C VAL A 36 -2.02 -15.11 -17.84
N ILE A 37 -0.99 -15.95 -18.02
CA ILE A 37 0.09 -16.11 -17.03
C ILE A 37 0.83 -14.78 -16.82
N ASN A 38 1.17 -14.08 -17.89
CA ASN A 38 1.85 -12.79 -17.81
C ASN A 38 1.01 -11.73 -17.07
N PHE A 39 -0.29 -11.70 -17.33
CA PHE A 39 -1.23 -10.82 -16.62
C PHE A 39 -1.27 -11.13 -15.12
N LEU A 40 -1.39 -12.41 -14.76
CA LEU A 40 -1.44 -12.85 -13.36
C LEU A 40 -0.13 -12.56 -12.61
N ILE A 41 1.03 -12.82 -13.22
CA ILE A 41 2.34 -12.51 -12.62
C ILE A 41 2.49 -11.01 -12.39
N THR A 42 2.16 -10.19 -13.40
CA THR A 42 2.27 -8.72 -13.29
C THR A 42 1.34 -8.17 -12.20
N ALA A 43 0.09 -8.65 -12.16
CA ALA A 43 -0.87 -8.28 -11.11
C ALA A 43 -0.36 -8.69 -9.71
N PHE A 44 0.20 -9.89 -9.57
CA PHE A 44 0.76 -10.38 -8.32
C PHE A 44 1.94 -9.52 -7.84
N VAL A 45 2.86 -9.16 -8.73
CA VAL A 45 4.01 -8.30 -8.40
C VAL A 45 3.56 -6.91 -7.94
N ILE A 46 2.63 -6.28 -8.66
CA ILE A 46 2.08 -4.97 -8.28
C ILE A 46 1.36 -5.06 -6.93
N PHE A 47 0.56 -6.12 -6.71
CA PHE A 47 -0.10 -6.36 -5.44
C PHE A 47 0.89 -6.50 -4.27
N CYS A 48 1.95 -7.29 -4.45
CA CYS A 48 3.01 -7.44 -3.45
C CYS A 48 3.72 -6.11 -3.18
N LEU A 49 4.01 -5.30 -4.20
CA LEU A 49 4.65 -4.00 -4.06
C LEU A 49 3.78 -3.03 -3.24
N VAL A 50 2.50 -2.89 -3.58
CA VAL A 50 1.55 -2.02 -2.86
C VAL A 50 1.38 -2.50 -1.41
N LYS A 51 1.26 -3.81 -1.19
CA LYS A 51 1.18 -4.39 0.16
C LYS A 51 2.44 -4.12 0.99
N PHE A 52 3.62 -4.16 0.38
CA PHE A 52 4.87 -3.87 1.08
C PHE A 52 4.98 -2.38 1.45
N ILE A 53 4.64 -1.49 0.52
CA ILE A 53 4.65 -0.04 0.76
C ILE A 53 3.66 0.34 1.86
N ASN A 54 2.42 -0.19 1.80
CA ASN A 54 1.40 0.07 2.83
C ASN A 54 1.84 -0.47 4.21
N LYS A 55 2.45 -1.66 4.25
CA LYS A 55 2.98 -2.23 5.51
C LYS A 55 4.10 -1.38 6.10
N LEU A 56 4.95 -0.79 5.27
CA LEU A 56 6.04 0.08 5.72
C LEU A 56 5.53 1.46 6.16
N GLY A 57 4.52 1.99 5.48
CA GLY A 57 3.81 3.21 5.87
C GLY A 57 3.19 3.09 7.26
N ASP A 58 2.44 2.02 7.53
CA ASP A 58 1.84 1.79 8.85
C ASP A 58 2.88 1.73 9.99
N THR A 59 4.05 1.13 9.74
CA THR A 59 5.12 1.09 10.74
C THR A 59 5.76 2.46 11.03
N LEU A 60 5.67 3.41 10.11
CA LEU A 60 6.14 4.79 10.33
C LEU A 60 5.05 5.67 10.95
N HIS A 61 3.79 5.51 10.55
CA HIS A 61 2.68 6.30 11.10
C HIS A 61 2.36 5.98 12.57
N HIS A 62 2.55 4.73 13.01
CA HIS A 62 2.41 4.39 14.44
C HIS A 62 3.54 4.92 15.34
N ARG A 63 4.60 5.49 14.77
CA ARG A 63 5.70 6.09 15.54
C ARG A 63 5.60 7.62 15.64
N GLU A 64 4.69 8.22 14.89
CA GLU A 64 4.39 9.66 14.92
C GLU A 64 3.12 10.01 15.70
N GLU A 65 2.46 8.99 16.28
CA GLU A 65 1.63 9.14 17.48
C GLU A 65 2.48 8.94 18.75
N ALA A 66 3.66 9.55 18.80
CA ALA A 66 4.11 10.03 20.11
C ALA A 66 3.03 11.04 20.53
N PRO A 67 2.27 10.79 21.61
CA PRO A 67 1.11 11.59 21.95
C PRO A 67 1.57 13.03 22.01
N ALA A 68 1.02 13.88 21.14
CA ALA A 68 1.29 15.31 21.14
C ALA A 68 1.10 15.76 22.59
N VAL A 69 2.23 16.07 23.25
CA VAL A 69 2.26 16.42 24.67
C VAL A 69 1.22 17.53 24.82
N PRO A 70 0.17 17.35 25.64
CA PRO A 70 -1.02 18.18 25.56
C PRO A 70 -0.62 19.64 25.78
N THR A 71 -0.60 20.48 24.75
CA THR A 71 -0.02 21.83 24.80
C THR A 71 -0.87 22.82 25.61
N THR A 72 -2.05 22.38 26.06
CA THR A 72 -3.05 23.19 26.75
C THR A 72 -3.39 22.63 28.12
N LYS A 73 -3.47 23.52 29.12
CA LYS A 73 -4.02 23.27 30.46
C LYS A 73 -5.32 24.05 30.64
N LYS A 74 -6.22 23.57 31.50
CA LYS A 74 -7.43 24.33 31.86
C LYS A 74 -7.12 25.31 32.99
N CYS A 75 -7.51 26.57 32.81
CA CYS A 75 -7.36 27.58 33.85
C CYS A 75 -8.30 27.27 35.05
N PRO A 76 -7.81 27.21 36.31
CA PRO A 76 -8.62 26.90 37.48
C PRO A 76 -9.69 27.96 37.80
N PHE A 77 -9.49 29.21 37.38
CA PHE A 77 -10.41 30.31 37.68
C PHE A 77 -11.55 30.43 36.65
N CYS A 78 -11.22 30.39 35.36
CA CYS A 78 -12.19 30.65 34.28
C CYS A 78 -12.48 29.44 33.38
N LYS A 79 -11.84 28.30 33.61
CA LYS A 79 -12.02 27.04 32.87
C LYS A 79 -11.74 27.09 31.36
N SER A 80 -11.21 28.21 30.85
CA SER A 80 -10.76 28.30 29.47
C SER A 80 -9.48 27.49 29.24
N GLU A 81 -9.28 27.02 28.01
CA GLU A 81 -8.05 26.37 27.58
C GLU A 81 -6.95 27.42 27.39
N ILE A 82 -5.81 27.20 28.01
CA ILE A 82 -4.65 28.11 28.00
C ILE A 82 -3.38 27.30 27.78
N ALA A 83 -2.31 27.94 27.29
CA ALA A 83 -1.01 27.29 27.14
C ALA A 83 -0.47 26.80 28.50
N ILE A 84 0.24 25.66 28.52
CA ILE A 84 0.85 25.11 29.74
C ILE A 84 1.75 26.14 30.44
N ASP A 85 2.57 26.87 29.68
CA ASP A 85 3.56 27.79 30.24
C ASP A 85 2.99 29.17 30.60
N ALA A 86 1.68 29.37 30.43
CA ALA A 86 1.06 30.65 30.76
C ALA A 86 1.07 30.89 32.29
N THR A 87 1.76 31.96 32.70
CA THR A 87 1.79 32.49 34.08
C THR A 87 0.62 33.44 34.37
N ARG A 88 -0.04 33.96 33.33
CA ARG A 88 -1.27 34.75 33.40
C ARG A 88 -2.27 34.26 32.39
N CYS A 89 -3.53 34.12 32.82
CA CYS A 89 -4.60 33.70 31.94
C CYS A 89 -5.04 34.86 31.03
N PRO A 90 -5.10 34.70 29.68
CA PRO A 90 -5.55 35.76 28.78
C PRO A 90 -7.05 36.06 28.89
N HIS A 91 -7.86 35.10 29.36
CA HIS A 91 -9.31 35.25 29.43
C HIS A 91 -9.78 35.97 30.71
N CYS A 92 -9.15 35.68 31.85
CA CYS A 92 -9.57 36.23 33.15
C CYS A 92 -8.48 37.00 33.90
N THR A 93 -7.32 37.22 33.27
CA THR A 93 -6.16 38.00 33.78
C THR A 93 -5.60 37.58 35.15
N SER A 94 -6.12 36.48 35.72
CA SER A 94 -5.61 35.87 36.96
C SER A 94 -4.18 35.37 36.78
N GLN A 95 -3.40 35.51 37.86
CA GLN A 95 -2.07 34.93 37.96
C GLN A 95 -2.22 33.45 38.29
N LEU A 96 -1.60 32.60 37.49
CA LEU A 96 -1.54 31.17 37.69
C LEU A 96 -0.17 30.89 38.28
N ASP A 97 -0.12 30.77 39.60
CA ASP A 97 1.08 30.36 40.29
C ASP A 97 1.50 28.97 39.78
N LYS A 98 2.82 28.82 39.62
CA LYS A 98 3.49 27.79 38.82
C LYS A 98 3.14 26.36 39.21
#